data_AF-A0A3E0WHS0-F1
#
_entry.id   AF-A0A3E0WHS0-F1
#
_cell.length_a   1.000
_cell.length_b   1.000
_cell.length_c   1.000
_cell.angle_alpha   90.00
_cell.angle_beta   90.00
_cell.angle_gamma   90.00
#
_symmetry.space_group_name_H-M   'P 1'
#
loop_
_entity.id
_entity.type
_entity.pdbx_description
1 polymer ?
#
loop_
_entity_poly.entity_id
_entity_poly.type
_entity_poly.pdbx_seq_one_letter_code
_entity_poly.pdbx_strand_id
1 'polypeptide(L)'
;MPASITGIVFDDVNGNGVYDGGEPGIPNVFVVLQDPNGVCTDVQTDGSGNYTFPSLTVAGDYTVYETVADPLVSCPPTNFTQPTGFNTSTTPRTIALTITATDIANNVVFSNQNFGHQNITTWTCDPNAFQIAGVPTGAFSINLVTGASTSLGQLTPAGTYNAIGFNVQDNTIWGS
;
A
#
# COMPACT_ATOMS: atom_id res chain seq x y z
N MET A 1 -2.13 -11.96 28.36
CA MET A 1 -1.98 -10.60 27.79
C MET A 1 -2.54 -10.66 26.37
N PRO A 2 -3.22 -9.61 25.87
CA PRO A 2 -3.85 -9.67 24.55
C PRO A 2 -2.79 -9.56 23.44
N ALA A 3 -3.11 -10.04 22.24
CA ALA A 3 -2.20 -9.99 21.08
C ALA A 3 -1.77 -8.55 20.74
N SER A 4 -0.73 -8.40 19.92
CA SER A 4 -0.26 -7.09 19.45
C SER A 4 0.21 -7.12 18.01
N ILE A 5 0.20 -5.95 17.36
CA ILE A 5 0.80 -5.72 16.04
C ILE A 5 2.00 -4.80 16.22
N THR A 6 3.12 -5.14 15.57
CA THR A 6 4.35 -4.35 15.62
C THR A 6 5.00 -4.27 14.24
N GLY A 7 5.67 -3.16 13.98
CA GLY A 7 6.32 -2.90 12.71
C GLY A 7 7.25 -1.71 12.78
N ILE A 8 7.94 -1.46 11.66
CA ILE A 8 8.81 -0.31 11.46
C ILE A 8 8.45 0.39 10.14
N VAL A 9 8.47 1.71 10.18
CA VAL A 9 8.54 2.53 8.96
C VAL A 9 10.01 2.87 8.73
N PHE A 10 10.53 2.59 7.54
CA PHE A 10 11.98 2.66 7.27
C PHE A 10 12.31 3.32 5.93
N ASP A 11 13.49 3.92 5.87
CA ASP A 11 14.15 4.38 4.65
C ASP A 11 14.76 3.15 3.97
N ASP A 12 14.05 2.63 2.98
CA ASP A 12 14.46 1.49 2.17
C ASP A 12 15.58 1.94 1.24
N VAL A 13 16.82 1.97 1.70
CA VAL A 13 17.94 2.56 0.93
C VAL A 13 18.20 1.78 -0.36
N ASN A 14 17.81 0.50 -0.41
CA ASN A 14 18.19 -0.42 -1.47
C ASN A 14 17.04 -0.71 -2.47
N GLY A 15 15.80 -0.41 -2.09
CA GLY A 15 14.61 -0.41 -2.96
C GLY A 15 13.95 -1.76 -3.14
N ASN A 16 14.21 -2.69 -2.23
CA ASN A 16 13.66 -4.04 -2.33
C ASN A 16 12.31 -4.21 -1.58
N GLY A 17 11.86 -3.19 -0.84
CA GLY A 17 10.64 -3.23 -0.04
C GLY A 17 10.71 -4.17 1.16
N VAL A 18 11.91 -4.54 1.61
CA VAL A 18 12.15 -5.42 2.76
C VAL A 18 13.03 -4.68 3.74
N TYR A 19 12.65 -4.70 5.03
CA TYR A 19 13.49 -4.08 6.06
C TYR A 19 14.78 -4.87 6.26
N ASP A 20 15.90 -4.28 5.87
CA ASP A 20 17.23 -4.87 5.96
C ASP A 20 18.08 -4.22 7.07
N GLY A 21 19.11 -4.95 7.50
CA GLY A 21 20.05 -4.46 8.50
C GLY A 21 20.81 -3.22 8.02
N GLY A 22 20.61 -2.08 8.67
CA GLY A 22 21.25 -0.81 8.35
C GLY A 22 20.33 0.23 7.72
N GLU A 23 19.07 -0.12 7.44
CA GLU A 23 18.06 0.82 6.98
C GLU A 23 17.53 1.68 8.14
N PRO A 24 17.62 3.02 8.05
CA PRO A 24 17.14 3.90 9.10
C PRO A 24 15.63 3.83 9.27
N GLY A 25 15.15 3.87 10.52
CA GLY A 25 13.73 4.08 10.79
C GLY A 25 13.30 5.53 10.55
N ILE A 26 12.05 5.73 10.16
CA ILE A 26 11.46 7.05 9.88
C ILE A 26 10.53 7.43 11.04
N PRO A 27 10.85 8.47 11.82
CA PRO A 27 10.07 8.86 12.99
C PRO A 27 8.86 9.73 12.65
N ASN A 28 7.92 9.81 13.59
CA ASN A 28 6.73 10.68 13.53
C ASN A 28 5.77 10.42 12.36
N VAL A 29 5.77 9.19 11.85
CA VAL A 29 4.83 8.74 10.82
C VAL A 29 3.56 8.24 11.49
N PHE A 30 2.41 8.77 11.07
CA PHE A 30 1.11 8.27 11.51
C PHE A 30 0.79 6.93 10.85
N VAL A 31 0.54 5.94 11.70
CA VAL A 31 0.05 4.61 11.34
C VAL A 31 -1.31 4.43 11.98
N VAL A 32 -2.29 3.95 11.21
CA VAL A 32 -3.67 3.72 11.70
C VAL A 32 -3.99 2.23 11.64
N LEU A 33 -4.57 1.70 12.70
CA LEU A 33 -5.14 0.35 12.74
C LEU A 33 -6.67 0.46 12.75
N GLN A 34 -7.32 -0.19 11.78
CA GLN A 34 -8.75 -0.47 11.80
C GLN A 34 -8.99 -1.87 12.35
N ASP A 35 -9.87 -1.98 13.35
CA ASP A 35 -10.27 -3.25 13.94
C ASP A 35 -11.44 -3.92 13.18
N PRO A 36 -11.80 -5.17 13.51
CA PRO A 36 -12.89 -5.90 12.86
C PRO A 36 -14.26 -5.26 13.02
N ASN A 37 -14.43 -4.36 13.99
CA ASN A 37 -15.67 -3.61 14.20
C ASN A 37 -15.68 -2.28 13.42
N GLY A 38 -14.62 -2.00 12.64
CA GLY A 38 -14.46 -0.77 11.89
C GLY A 38 -13.99 0.42 12.74
N VAL A 39 -13.47 0.20 13.94
CA VAL A 39 -12.92 1.24 14.81
C VAL A 39 -11.46 1.49 14.46
N CYS A 40 -11.10 2.74 14.25
CA CYS A 40 -9.72 3.13 13.99
C CYS A 40 -9.02 3.63 15.26
N THR A 41 -7.74 3.28 15.39
CA THR A 41 -6.80 3.84 16.37
C THR A 41 -5.52 4.22 15.66
N ASP A 42 -4.86 5.30 16.09
CA ASP A 42 -3.61 5.76 15.50
C ASP A 42 -2.45 5.71 16.48
N VAL A 43 -1.25 5.59 15.93
CA VAL A 43 0.02 5.75 16.63
C VAL A 43 0.98 6.52 15.74
N GLN A 44 2.02 7.09 16.34
CA GLN A 44 3.16 7.62 15.61
C GLN A 44 4.37 6.73 15.79
N THR A 45 5.15 6.57 14.73
CA THR A 45 6.45 5.90 14.84
C THR A 45 7.39 6.65 15.77
N ASP A 46 8.15 5.90 16.55
CA ASP A 46 9.13 6.44 17.48
C ASP A 46 10.41 6.96 16.77
N GLY A 47 11.40 7.41 17.55
CA GLY A 47 12.67 7.91 17.01
C GLY A 47 13.48 6.90 16.19
N SER A 48 13.16 5.61 16.30
CA SER A 48 13.75 4.51 15.53
C SER A 48 12.80 3.96 14.48
N GLY A 49 11.69 4.65 14.18
CA GLY A 49 10.70 4.26 13.19
C GLY A 49 9.72 3.18 13.63
N ASN A 50 9.79 2.69 14.87
CA ASN A 50 8.96 1.57 15.31
C ASN A 50 7.56 2.06 15.71
N TYR A 51 6.57 1.23 15.47
CA TYR A 51 5.22 1.42 15.99
C TYR A 51 4.68 0.13 16.61
N THR A 52 3.68 0.28 17.49
CA THR A 52 3.03 -0.85 18.15
C THR A 52 1.57 -0.54 18.43
N PHE A 53 0.69 -1.46 18.04
CA PHE A 53 -0.69 -1.51 18.52
C PHE A 53 -0.80 -2.60 19.58
N PRO A 54 -0.79 -2.23 20.88
CA PRO A 54 -0.89 -3.21 21.94
C PRO A 54 -2.36 -3.61 22.17
N SER A 55 -2.54 -4.72 22.88
CA SER A 55 -3.82 -5.08 23.51
C SER A 55 -4.99 -5.34 22.54
N LEU A 56 -4.76 -6.13 21.50
CA LEU A 56 -5.78 -6.60 20.58
C LEU A 56 -6.66 -7.66 21.27
N THR A 57 -7.94 -7.34 21.43
CA THR A 57 -8.90 -8.17 22.20
C THR A 57 -10.04 -8.75 21.36
N VAL A 58 -10.15 -8.35 20.10
CA VAL A 58 -11.22 -8.79 19.18
C VAL A 58 -10.60 -9.68 18.11
N ALA A 59 -11.20 -10.85 17.88
CA ALA A 59 -10.79 -11.70 16.76
C ALA A 59 -11.46 -11.23 15.46
N GLY A 60 -10.74 -11.28 14.35
CA GLY A 60 -11.25 -10.91 13.04
C GLY A 60 -10.18 -10.25 12.16
N ASP A 61 -10.64 -9.54 11.15
CA ASP A 61 -9.79 -8.87 10.18
C ASP A 61 -9.42 -7.46 10.64
N TYR A 62 -8.11 -7.20 10.66
CA TYR A 62 -7.50 -5.93 10.97
C TYR A 62 -6.81 -5.38 9.72
N THR A 63 -6.82 -4.06 9.56
CA THR A 63 -6.06 -3.39 8.51
C THR A 63 -5.18 -2.30 9.11
N VAL A 64 -3.87 -2.36 8.81
CA VAL A 64 -2.90 -1.32 9.16
C VAL A 64 -2.69 -0.41 7.95
N TYR A 65 -2.69 0.90 8.16
CA TYR A 65 -2.60 1.95 7.15
C TYR A 65 -1.43 2.89 7.43
N GLU A 66 -0.70 3.27 6.38
CA GLU A 66 0.48 4.13 6.47
C GLU A 66 0.75 4.82 5.11
N THR A 67 1.22 6.06 5.01
CA THR A 67 1.41 7.16 5.94
C THR A 67 0.17 8.04 5.90
N VAL A 68 -0.59 8.07 6.99
CA VAL A 68 -1.90 8.72 7.03
C VAL A 68 -1.73 10.22 7.30
N ALA A 69 -2.20 11.06 6.38
CA ALA A 69 -2.12 12.51 6.49
C ALA A 69 -3.24 13.10 7.36
N ASP A 70 -4.34 12.36 7.48
CA ASP A 70 -5.57 12.74 8.16
C ASP A 70 -5.97 11.71 9.24
N PRO A 71 -5.08 11.41 10.22
CA PRO A 71 -5.34 10.37 11.20
C PRO A 71 -6.67 10.63 11.91
N LEU A 72 -7.52 9.60 11.95
CA LEU A 72 -8.85 9.59 12.57
C LEU A 72 -9.88 10.57 11.97
N VAL A 73 -9.60 11.25 10.86
CA VAL A 73 -10.59 12.10 10.16
C VAL A 73 -11.64 11.23 9.45
N SER A 74 -11.21 10.14 8.84
CA SER A 74 -12.07 9.08 8.31
C SER A 74 -11.57 7.71 8.76
N CYS A 75 -12.50 6.75 8.88
CA CYS A 75 -12.17 5.35 9.13
C CYS A 75 -12.92 4.49 8.10
N PRO A 76 -12.23 3.86 7.13
CA PRO A 76 -10.77 3.86 6.95
C PRO A 76 -10.20 5.24 6.54
N PRO A 77 -8.90 5.49 6.74
CA PRO A 77 -8.24 6.71 6.26
C PRO A 77 -8.38 6.88 4.74
N THR A 78 -8.49 8.12 4.28
CA THR A 78 -8.66 8.43 2.85
C THR A 78 -7.55 9.32 2.28
N ASN A 79 -6.74 9.95 3.12
CA ASN A 79 -5.64 10.79 2.69
C ASN A 79 -4.28 10.22 3.12
N PHE A 80 -3.43 9.95 2.13
CA PHE A 80 -2.10 9.38 2.34
C PHE A 80 -1.05 10.32 1.75
N THR A 81 0.01 10.60 2.51
CA THR A 81 1.11 11.48 2.08
C THR A 81 2.45 10.89 2.47
N GLN A 82 3.46 10.95 1.61
CA GLN A 82 4.80 10.45 1.95
C GLN A 82 5.38 11.11 3.22
N PRO A 83 6.23 10.40 3.99
CA PRO A 83 7.01 11.04 5.04
C PRO A 83 7.87 12.18 4.47
N THR A 84 8.19 13.17 5.30
CA THR A 84 8.97 14.33 4.86
C THR A 84 10.33 13.89 4.32
N GLY A 85 10.67 14.31 3.10
CA GLY A 85 11.92 13.95 2.45
C GLY A 85 11.86 12.68 1.61
N PHE A 86 10.71 11.99 1.56
CA PHE A 86 10.49 10.81 0.73
C PHE A 86 9.46 11.11 -0.36
N ASN A 87 9.56 10.42 -1.49
CA ASN A 87 8.64 10.60 -2.61
C ASN A 87 8.06 9.29 -3.13
N THR A 88 8.51 8.14 -2.61
CA THR A 88 8.07 6.81 -3.02
C THR A 88 7.83 5.90 -1.83
N SER A 89 6.86 5.01 -1.99
CA SER A 89 6.57 3.89 -1.08
C SER A 89 7.07 2.64 -1.79
N THR A 90 7.91 1.84 -1.15
CA THR A 90 8.44 0.59 -1.71
C THR A 90 7.66 -0.63 -1.24
N THR A 91 6.78 -0.46 -0.26
CA THR A 91 5.78 -1.44 0.17
C THR A 91 4.36 -0.95 -0.08
N PRO A 92 3.35 -1.85 -0.07
CA PRO A 92 1.95 -1.44 0.04
C PRO A 92 1.72 -0.58 1.28
N ARG A 93 0.83 0.41 1.14
CA ARG A 93 0.39 1.33 2.21
C ARG A 93 -0.60 0.73 3.18
N THR A 94 -1.03 -0.50 2.90
CA THR A 94 -2.01 -1.23 3.66
C THR A 94 -1.55 -2.66 3.90
N ILE A 95 -1.74 -3.14 5.11
CA ILE A 95 -1.48 -4.53 5.47
C ILE A 95 -2.73 -5.10 6.14
N ALA A 96 -3.29 -6.15 5.56
CA ALA A 96 -4.44 -6.87 6.12
C ALA A 96 -3.97 -8.09 6.90
N LEU A 97 -4.55 -8.30 8.08
CA LEU A 97 -4.21 -9.36 9.02
C LEU A 97 -5.49 -10.00 9.55
N THR A 98 -5.57 -11.33 9.53
CA THR A 98 -6.63 -12.05 10.25
C THR A 98 -6.08 -12.53 11.58
N ILE A 99 -6.63 -12.02 12.68
CA ILE A 99 -6.23 -12.38 14.05
C ILE A 99 -7.30 -13.29 14.65
N THR A 100 -6.92 -14.48 15.09
CA THR A 100 -7.85 -15.44 15.68
C THR A 100 -7.97 -15.26 17.19
N ALA A 101 -9.06 -15.82 17.77
CA ALA A 101 -9.22 -15.85 19.22
C ALA A 101 -8.08 -16.63 19.92
N THR A 102 -7.50 -17.61 19.22
CA THR A 102 -6.32 -18.37 19.70
C THR A 102 -5.09 -17.48 19.77
N ASP A 103 -4.86 -16.62 18.78
CA ASP A 103 -3.74 -15.69 18.77
C ASP A 103 -3.81 -14.71 19.94
N ILE A 104 -5.03 -14.21 20.22
CA ILE A 104 -5.32 -13.34 21.37
C ILE A 104 -5.07 -14.08 22.68
N ALA A 105 -5.59 -15.31 22.81
CA ALA A 105 -5.43 -16.12 24.02
C ALA A 105 -3.95 -16.46 24.30
N ASN A 106 -3.16 -16.64 23.24
CA ASN A 106 -1.74 -16.99 23.32
C ASN A 106 -0.80 -15.77 23.34
N ASN A 107 -1.32 -14.53 23.38
CA ASN A 107 -0.51 -13.32 23.38
C ASN A 107 0.46 -13.25 22.18
N VAL A 108 -0.03 -13.59 20.99
CA VAL A 108 0.78 -13.58 19.76
C VAL A 108 1.15 -12.13 19.41
N VAL A 109 2.41 -11.94 19.03
CA VAL A 109 2.92 -10.69 18.47
C VAL A 109 3.03 -10.85 16.96
N PHE A 110 2.21 -10.12 16.23
CA PHE A 110 2.28 -10.01 14.78
C PHE A 110 3.36 -8.97 14.43
N SER A 111 4.60 -9.45 14.29
CA SER A 111 5.76 -8.64 13.91
C SER A 111 5.91 -8.49 12.40
N ASN A 112 6.87 -7.67 11.97
CA ASN A 112 7.22 -7.44 10.57
C ASN A 112 6.09 -6.85 9.72
N GLN A 113 5.22 -6.04 10.34
CA GLN A 113 4.25 -5.23 9.62
C GLN A 113 4.97 -3.95 9.18
N ASN A 114 5.85 -4.03 8.20
CA ASN A 114 6.80 -2.95 7.91
C ASN A 114 6.37 -2.12 6.70
N PHE A 115 6.74 -0.85 6.69
CA PHE A 115 6.48 0.08 5.59
C PHE A 115 7.78 0.75 5.11
N GLY A 116 8.11 0.57 3.84
CA GLY A 116 9.34 1.07 3.23
C GLY A 116 9.11 2.33 2.41
N HIS A 117 10.01 3.29 2.56
CA HIS A 117 10.00 4.54 1.79
C HIS A 117 11.34 4.83 1.14
N GLN A 118 11.27 5.47 -0.02
CA GLN A 118 12.44 5.93 -0.74
C GLN A 118 12.34 7.38 -1.18
N ASN A 119 13.50 8.03 -1.25
CA ASN A 119 13.67 9.31 -1.91
C ASN A 119 14.44 9.13 -3.23
N ILE A 120 13.72 8.81 -4.30
CA ILE A 120 14.32 8.70 -5.62
C ILE A 120 14.25 10.05 -6.35
N THR A 121 15.39 10.72 -6.47
CA THR A 121 15.47 12.04 -7.15
C THR A 121 15.62 11.92 -8.66
N THR A 122 15.92 10.72 -9.17
CA THR A 122 16.04 10.42 -10.60
C THR A 122 15.28 9.14 -10.92
N TRP A 123 14.00 9.28 -11.26
CA TRP A 123 13.31 8.23 -11.97
C TRP A 123 13.94 8.12 -13.36
N THR A 124 14.73 7.08 -13.63
CA THR A 124 14.89 6.64 -15.01
C THR A 124 13.56 6.03 -15.39
N CYS A 125 12.72 6.75 -16.14
CA CYS A 125 11.51 6.18 -16.70
C CYS A 125 11.87 4.86 -17.38
N ASP A 126 11.42 3.75 -16.81
CA ASP A 126 11.43 2.48 -17.51
C ASP A 126 10.18 2.50 -18.42
N PRO A 127 10.34 2.57 -19.75
CA PRO A 127 9.20 2.57 -20.65
C PRO A 127 8.54 1.19 -20.77
N ASN A 128 9.06 0.17 -20.08
CA ASN A 128 8.57 -1.20 -20.18
C ASN A 128 7.36 -1.42 -19.25
N ALA A 129 6.30 -2.00 -19.82
CA ALA A 129 5.16 -2.53 -19.08
C ALA A 129 5.05 -4.03 -19.34
N PHE A 130 4.63 -4.80 -18.34
CA PHE A 130 4.32 -6.22 -18.50
C PHE A 130 2.86 -6.41 -18.91
N GLN A 131 2.64 -7.40 -19.78
CA GLN A 131 1.37 -7.69 -20.40
C GLN A 131 1.18 -9.20 -20.55
N ILE A 132 -0.05 -9.67 -20.29
CA ILE A 132 -0.50 -11.03 -20.63
C ILE A 132 -1.60 -10.89 -21.72
N ALA A 133 -2.09 -11.98 -22.33
CA ALA A 133 -2.83 -12.01 -23.60
C ALA A 133 -4.34 -12.40 -23.56
N GLY A 134 -5.15 -11.67 -24.35
CA GLY A 134 -6.53 -11.94 -24.80
C GLY A 134 -6.86 -11.21 -26.13
N VAL A 135 -8.08 -11.37 -26.72
CA VAL A 135 -8.45 -10.80 -28.05
C VAL A 135 -9.45 -9.64 -27.92
N PRO A 136 -9.03 -8.36 -27.91
CA PRO A 136 -9.93 -7.21 -27.83
C PRO A 136 -10.57 -6.84 -29.19
N THR A 137 -11.77 -6.24 -29.14
CA THR A 137 -12.62 -5.95 -30.32
C THR A 137 -12.75 -4.46 -30.68
N GLY A 138 -12.28 -3.53 -29.83
CA GLY A 138 -12.36 -2.09 -30.07
C GLY A 138 -11.10 -1.32 -29.67
N ALA A 139 -10.84 -0.19 -30.32
CA ALA A 139 -9.69 0.68 -30.07
C ALA A 139 -10.11 2.04 -29.48
N PHE A 140 -9.34 2.53 -28.52
CA PHE A 140 -9.54 3.83 -27.87
C PHE A 140 -8.19 4.53 -27.69
N SER A 141 -8.14 5.85 -27.84
CA SER A 141 -7.03 6.66 -27.32
C SER A 141 -7.38 7.18 -25.93
N ILE A 142 -6.44 7.12 -24.99
CA ILE A 142 -6.63 7.65 -23.63
C ILE A 142 -5.57 8.72 -23.38
N ASN A 143 -6.00 9.89 -22.91
CA ASN A 143 -5.10 10.92 -22.44
C ASN A 143 -4.68 10.59 -20.99
N LEU A 144 -3.39 10.28 -20.77
CA LEU A 144 -2.87 9.85 -19.46
C LEU A 144 -2.77 10.97 -18.42
N VAL A 145 -2.98 12.23 -18.82
CA VAL A 145 -2.96 13.39 -17.92
C VAL A 145 -4.38 13.81 -17.53
N THR A 146 -5.34 13.68 -18.44
CA THR A 146 -6.73 14.13 -18.22
C THR A 146 -7.73 12.98 -18.02
N GLY A 147 -7.31 11.72 -18.23
CA GLY A 147 -8.15 10.53 -18.15
C GLY A 147 -9.19 10.38 -19.27
N ALA A 148 -9.28 11.35 -20.19
CA ALA A 148 -10.27 11.34 -21.26
C ALA A 148 -9.97 10.25 -22.28
N SER A 149 -10.98 9.43 -22.62
CA SER A 149 -10.89 8.41 -23.66
C SER A 149 -11.70 8.80 -24.90
N THR A 150 -11.14 8.60 -26.09
CA THR A 150 -11.82 8.79 -27.36
C THR A 150 -11.87 7.45 -28.12
N SER A 151 -13.06 7.05 -28.56
CA SER A 151 -13.22 5.84 -29.38
C SER A 151 -12.62 6.05 -30.77
N LEU A 152 -11.78 5.12 -31.20
CA LEU A 152 -11.14 5.13 -32.52
C LEU A 152 -11.78 4.11 -33.49
N GLY A 153 -12.81 3.40 -33.03
CA GLY A 153 -13.57 2.43 -33.84
C GLY A 153 -13.25 0.97 -33.53
N GLN A 154 -13.81 0.07 -34.35
CA GLN A 154 -13.64 -1.37 -34.23
C GLN A 154 -12.37 -1.83 -34.94
N LEU A 155 -11.65 -2.78 -34.34
CA LEU A 155 -10.44 -3.33 -34.94
C LEU A 155 -10.83 -4.32 -36.05
N THR A 156 -10.37 -4.09 -37.28
CA THR A 156 -10.68 -4.94 -38.44
C THR A 156 -9.38 -5.30 -39.20
N PRO A 157 -9.00 -6.59 -39.24
CA PRO A 157 -9.68 -7.73 -38.64
C PRO A 157 -9.61 -7.68 -37.10
N ALA A 158 -10.60 -8.31 -36.44
CA ALA A 158 -10.45 -8.64 -35.02
C ALA A 158 -9.20 -9.52 -34.87
N GLY A 159 -8.31 -9.15 -33.95
CA GLY A 159 -7.00 -9.75 -33.79
C GLY A 159 -6.54 -9.64 -32.34
N THR A 160 -5.47 -10.35 -31.99
CA THR A 160 -4.87 -10.26 -30.66
C THR A 160 -4.16 -8.91 -30.56
N TYR A 161 -4.77 -7.95 -29.86
CA TYR A 161 -4.16 -6.67 -29.56
C TYR A 161 -3.89 -6.58 -28.07
N ASN A 162 -2.76 -5.96 -27.79
CA ASN A 162 -2.16 -5.89 -26.50
C ASN A 162 -2.49 -4.51 -25.88
N ALA A 163 -3.52 -4.37 -25.04
CA ALA A 163 -3.85 -3.10 -24.36
C ALA A 163 -3.77 -3.18 -22.81
N ILE A 164 -3.29 -2.10 -22.18
CA ILE A 164 -3.06 -1.96 -20.73
C ILE A 164 -4.15 -1.04 -20.14
N GLY A 165 -4.76 -1.42 -19.00
CA GLY A 165 -5.65 -0.54 -18.22
C GLY A 165 -5.14 -0.33 -16.78
N PHE A 166 -5.26 0.90 -16.25
CA PHE A 166 -4.83 1.27 -14.88
C PHE A 166 -6.06 1.55 -14.00
N ASN A 167 -6.13 0.92 -12.82
CA ASN A 167 -7.17 1.17 -11.82
C ASN A 167 -6.61 2.06 -10.69
N VAL A 168 -7.17 3.27 -10.56
CA VAL A 168 -6.76 4.29 -9.58
C VAL A 168 -7.18 3.98 -8.14
N GLN A 169 -8.13 3.07 -7.92
CA GLN A 169 -8.64 2.73 -6.59
C GLN A 169 -7.79 1.65 -5.91
N ASP A 170 -7.17 0.78 -6.72
CA ASP A 170 -6.40 -0.38 -6.25
C ASP A 170 -4.89 -0.26 -6.56
N ASN A 171 -4.45 0.87 -7.14
CA ASN A 171 -3.08 1.15 -7.62
C ASN A 171 -2.44 -0.03 -8.38
N THR A 172 -3.24 -0.73 -9.17
CA THR A 172 -2.85 -1.94 -9.90
C THR A 172 -3.15 -1.78 -11.39
N ILE A 173 -2.22 -2.27 -12.21
CA ILE A 173 -2.39 -2.40 -13.66
C ILE A 173 -3.08 -3.73 -13.92
N TRP A 174 -4.22 -3.69 -14.63
CA TRP A 174 -4.87 -4.89 -15.13
C TRP A 174 -4.66 -4.99 -16.65
N GLY A 175 -4.14 -6.12 -17.07
CA GLY A 175 -4.09 -6.56 -18.46
C GLY A 175 -4.36 -8.06 -18.47
N SER A 176 -5.21 -8.53 -19.38
CA SER A 176 -5.45 -9.97 -19.58
C SER A 176 -4.48 -10.52 -20.59
#